data_AF-B8GE67-F1
#
_entry.id   AF-B8GE67-F1
#
_cell.length_a   1.000
_cell.length_b   1.000
_cell.length_c   1.000
_cell.angle_alpha   90.00
_cell.angle_beta   90.00
_cell.angle_gamma   90.00
#
_symmetry.space_group_name_H-M   'P 1'
#
loop_
_entity.id
_entity.type
_entity.pdbx_description
1 polymer ?
#
loop_
_entity_poly.entity_id
_entity_poly.type
_entity_poly.pdbx_seq_one_letter_code
_entity_poly.pdbx_strand_id
1 'polypeptide(L)'
;MRRCTHCNMEIQPDVTICPYCFNAVEATKRCVHCGTPIRQGDRTCRFCNAIIPTRRIPDNPMAVLLATAKDPIAERERHPIRSNPFLAVYLLIVVVIASFLLWQVYIHLGPGQTRMELEGVLKEVSGTIPAPGENLTGSEAAAVTAWSSLNKTGVPVRIRFGSLVGMVQNLTATDRAWVMAEVEPGHWIAGDPVTGQIMEMIDHPLYYRGWDYTSPTSAQESLARLTRYQTVTAAIAAGTATTAELHEQSLLASDLARESGNLTVAG
;
A
#
# COMPACT_ATOMS: atom_id res chain seq x y z
N MET A 1 13.48 18.38 -17.61
CA MET A 1 13.58 17.11 -16.85
C MET A 1 14.70 17.27 -15.82
N ARG A 2 14.62 16.62 -14.65
CA ARG A 2 15.67 16.69 -13.62
C ARG A 2 16.14 15.28 -13.26
N ARG A 3 17.36 15.13 -12.76
CA ARG A 3 17.89 13.85 -12.26
C ARG A 3 17.87 13.83 -10.74
N CYS A 4 17.54 12.69 -10.15
CA CYS A 4 17.62 12.50 -8.71
C CYS A 4 19.07 12.58 -8.24
N THR A 5 19.36 13.36 -7.21
CA THR A 5 20.73 13.50 -6.66
C THR A 5 21.24 12.23 -5.98
N HIS A 6 20.35 11.34 -5.54
CA HIS A 6 20.72 10.07 -4.90
C HIS A 6 20.99 8.94 -5.89
N CYS A 7 20.14 8.75 -6.91
CA CYS A 7 20.23 7.60 -7.83
C CYS A 7 20.51 7.98 -9.29
N ASN A 8 20.63 9.28 -9.62
CA ASN A 8 20.91 9.81 -10.95
C ASN A 8 19.89 9.46 -12.06
N MET A 9 18.74 8.88 -11.69
CA MET A 9 17.63 8.58 -12.61
C MET A 9 16.86 9.85 -12.97
N GLU A 10 16.36 9.93 -14.21
CA GLU A 10 15.51 11.02 -14.67
C GLU A 10 14.12 10.94 -14.03
N ILE A 11 13.67 12.06 -13.47
CA ILE A 11 12.40 12.18 -12.76
C ILE A 11 11.64 13.42 -13.24
N GLN A 12 10.32 13.39 -13.08
CA GLN A 12 9.47 14.53 -13.38
C GLN A 12 9.81 15.73 -12.46
N PRO A 13 9.67 16.98 -12.91
CA PRO A 13 10.09 18.17 -12.17
C PRO A 13 9.22 18.53 -10.95
N ASP A 14 8.11 17.83 -10.74
CA ASP A 14 7.09 18.05 -9.70
C ASP A 14 7.06 16.98 -8.61
N VAL A 15 7.65 15.79 -8.82
CA VAL A 15 7.72 14.74 -7.79
C VAL A 15 8.56 15.12 -6.56
N THR A 16 7.95 15.19 -5.39
CA THR A 16 8.66 15.48 -4.12
C THR A 16 9.50 14.29 -3.63
N ILE A 17 9.21 13.08 -4.10
CA ILE A 17 9.88 11.82 -3.73
C ILE A 17 10.31 11.10 -5.02
N CYS A 18 11.55 10.61 -5.07
CA CYS A 18 12.04 9.86 -6.22
C CYS A 18 11.34 8.49 -6.29
N PRO A 19 10.65 8.12 -7.39
CA PRO A 19 9.95 6.84 -7.49
C PRO A 19 10.89 5.62 -7.54
N TYR A 20 12.19 5.84 -7.78
CA TYR A 20 13.17 4.76 -7.91
C TYR A 20 13.92 4.45 -6.61
N CYS A 21 14.16 5.46 -5.76
CA CYS A 21 14.96 5.28 -4.55
C CYS A 21 14.28 5.79 -3.27
N PHE A 22 13.06 6.30 -3.36
CA PHE A 22 12.23 6.78 -2.25
C PHE A 22 12.84 7.90 -1.38
N ASN A 23 14.00 8.45 -1.77
CA ASN A 23 14.55 9.63 -1.12
C ASN A 23 13.79 10.89 -1.55
N ALA A 24 13.60 11.81 -0.60
CA ALA A 24 13.04 13.12 -0.86
C ALA A 24 13.93 13.85 -1.87
N VAL A 25 13.32 14.33 -2.95
CA VAL A 25 14.01 15.17 -3.93
C VAL A 25 13.86 16.58 -3.40
N GLU A 26 14.96 17.27 -3.08
CA GLU A 26 14.93 18.62 -2.51
C GLU A 26 13.87 19.48 -3.20
N ALA A 27 12.83 19.84 -2.43
CA ALA A 27 11.70 20.57 -2.96
C ALA A 27 12.19 21.96 -3.35
N THR A 28 12.37 22.20 -4.64
CA THR A 28 12.67 23.54 -5.16
C THR A 28 11.49 24.44 -4.79
N LYS A 29 11.70 25.38 -3.87
CA LYS A 29 10.69 26.37 -3.50
C LYS A 29 10.26 27.10 -4.78
N ARG A 30 8.95 27.24 -5.00
CA ARG A 30 8.38 27.98 -6.15
C ARG A 30 7.73 29.26 -5.67
N CYS A 31 7.76 30.30 -6.51
CA CYS A 31 7.08 31.56 -6.22
C CYS A 31 5.58 31.34 -6.19
N VAL A 32 4.92 31.78 -5.11
CA VAL A 32 3.46 31.66 -4.94
C VAL A 32 2.70 32.44 -6.00
N HIS A 33 3.27 33.53 -6.52
CA HIS A 33 2.61 34.39 -7.50
C HIS A 33 2.75 33.90 -8.95
N CYS A 34 3.89 33.33 -9.33
CA CYS A 34 4.16 32.99 -10.75
C CYS A 34 4.68 31.56 -10.98
N GLY A 35 4.84 30.73 -9.94
CA GLY A 35 5.30 29.35 -10.06
C GLY A 35 6.78 29.16 -10.41
N THR A 36 7.52 30.25 -10.66
CA THR A 36 8.96 30.23 -11.01
C THR A 36 9.78 29.66 -9.83
N PRO A 37 10.72 28.74 -10.07
CA PRO A 37 11.59 28.21 -9.01
C PRO A 37 12.46 29.33 -8.39
N ILE A 38 12.57 29.30 -7.07
CA ILE A 38 13.27 30.27 -6.23
C ILE A 38 14.56 29.63 -5.72
N ARG A 39 15.69 30.35 -5.75
CA ARG A 39 16.95 29.88 -5.14
C ARG A 39 16.95 30.19 -3.65
N GLN A 40 17.60 29.33 -2.86
CA GLN A 40 17.76 29.56 -1.43
C GLN A 40 18.50 30.89 -1.20
N GLY A 41 17.85 31.84 -0.52
CA GLY A 41 18.40 33.18 -0.24
C GLY A 41 17.80 34.34 -1.05
N ASP A 42 17.02 34.07 -2.11
CA ASP A 42 16.35 35.13 -2.87
C ASP A 42 15.25 35.81 -2.01
N ARG A 43 15.27 37.15 -1.94
CA ARG A 43 14.24 37.96 -1.22
C ARG A 43 13.07 38.36 -2.11
N THR A 44 13.27 38.38 -3.41
CA THR A 44 12.26 38.74 -4.42
C THR A 44 12.30 37.75 -5.58
N CYS A 45 11.15 37.49 -6.18
CA CYS A 45 11.08 36.64 -7.36
C CYS A 45 11.67 37.39 -8.57
N ARG A 46 12.64 36.79 -9.26
CA ARG A 46 13.28 37.41 -10.43
C ARG A 46 12.34 37.64 -11.63
N PHE A 47 11.21 36.93 -11.68
CA PHE A 47 10.29 37.01 -12.80
C PHE A 47 9.19 38.05 -12.58
N CYS A 48 8.48 37.97 -11.44
CA CYS A 48 7.35 38.86 -11.16
C CYS A 48 7.63 39.96 -10.12
N ASN A 49 8.88 40.05 -9.61
CA ASN A 49 9.28 40.98 -8.54
C ASN A 49 8.50 40.88 -7.23
N ALA A 50 7.64 39.87 -7.06
CA ALA A 50 6.95 39.65 -5.80
C ALA A 50 7.93 39.36 -4.67
N ILE A 51 7.71 39.98 -3.51
CA ILE A 51 8.50 39.75 -2.30
C ILE A 51 8.22 38.32 -1.83
N ILE A 52 9.28 37.52 -1.71
CA ILE A 52 9.16 36.15 -1.22
C ILE A 52 9.09 36.25 0.29
N PRO A 53 8.00 35.83 0.95
CA PRO A 53 7.93 35.88 2.39
C PRO A 53 9.03 34.98 2.94
N THR A 54 10.10 35.57 3.46
CA THR A 54 11.12 34.89 4.25
C THR A 54 10.51 34.61 5.62
N ARG A 55 9.41 33.84 5.66
CA ARG A 55 8.96 33.23 6.90
C ARG A 55 10.08 32.25 7.23
N ARG A 56 11.00 32.67 8.10
CA ARG A 56 11.64 31.73 9.01
C ARG A 56 10.46 31.07 9.71
N ILE A 57 10.08 29.87 9.26
CA ILE A 57 9.37 28.96 10.13
C ILE A 57 10.37 28.81 11.28
N PRO A 58 10.09 29.35 12.49
CA PRO A 58 10.99 29.11 13.59
C PRO A 58 11.11 27.60 13.71
N ASP A 59 12.33 27.08 13.84
CA ASP A 59 12.61 25.64 13.95
C ASP A 59 11.91 25.01 15.16
N ASN A 60 11.25 25.83 15.98
CA ASN A 60 10.39 25.43 17.07
C ASN A 60 8.91 25.83 16.81
N PRO A 61 8.02 24.88 16.46
CA PRO A 61 6.59 25.15 16.27
C PRO A 61 5.88 25.67 17.53
N MET A 62 6.45 25.53 18.74
CA MET A 62 5.88 26.12 19.97
C MET A 62 5.94 27.65 19.99
N ALA A 63 6.90 28.28 19.31
CA ALA A 63 7.06 29.74 19.37
C ALA A 63 5.91 30.50 18.68
N VAL A 64 5.25 29.88 17.70
CA VAL A 64 4.11 30.49 16.98
C VAL A 64 2.84 30.44 17.83
N LEU A 65 2.63 29.38 18.63
CA LEU A 65 1.51 29.28 19.57
C LEU A 65 1.58 30.30 20.70
N LEU A 66 2.79 30.67 21.15
CA LEU A 66 2.99 31.70 22.16
C LEU A 66 2.79 33.12 21.64
N ALA A 67 3.02 33.37 20.35
CA ALA A 67 2.91 34.71 19.77
C ALA A 67 1.46 35.14 19.44
N THR A 68 0.56 34.19 19.16
CA THR A 68 -0.86 34.48 18.87
C THR A 68 -1.74 34.52 20.13
N ALA A 69 -1.18 34.28 21.32
CA ALA A 69 -1.93 34.30 22.59
C ALA A 69 -2.04 35.71 23.23
N LYS A 70 -1.74 36.77 22.48
CA LYS A 70 -1.72 38.16 22.99
C LYS A 70 -2.85 39.04 22.44
N ASP A 71 -4.00 38.45 22.12
CA ASP A 71 -5.23 39.22 21.98
C ASP A 71 -5.88 39.38 23.37
N PRO A 72 -6.28 40.60 23.77
CA PRO A 72 -7.03 40.84 24.99
C PRO A 72 -8.44 40.28 24.79
N ILE A 73 -8.62 38.98 25.07
CA ILE A 73 -9.93 38.37 25.18
C ILE A 73 -10.64 39.09 26.32
N ALA A 74 -11.61 39.90 25.93
CA ALA A 74 -12.55 40.57 26.81
C ALA A 74 -12.98 39.60 27.91
N GLU A 75 -12.86 40.10 29.14
CA GLU A 75 -13.04 39.45 30.42
C GLU A 75 -14.46 38.86 30.52
N ARG A 76 -14.64 37.69 29.91
CA ARG A 76 -15.88 36.92 30.00
C ARG A 76 -15.92 36.33 31.40
N GLU A 77 -16.81 36.88 32.21
CA GLU A 77 -17.12 36.51 33.58
C GLU A 77 -16.85 35.02 33.86
N ARG A 78 -15.74 34.75 34.55
CA ARG A 78 -15.42 33.42 35.06
C ARG A 78 -16.38 33.16 36.21
N HIS A 79 -17.55 32.61 35.90
CA HIS A 79 -18.34 31.97 36.94
C HIS A 79 -17.46 30.89 37.58
N PRO A 80 -17.31 30.88 38.92
CA PRO A 80 -16.55 29.85 39.60
C PRO A 80 -17.26 28.53 39.35
N ILE A 81 -16.73 27.72 38.44
CA ILE A 81 -17.12 26.33 38.29
C ILE A 81 -16.79 25.70 39.63
N ARG A 82 -17.83 25.49 40.45
CA ARG A 82 -17.74 24.83 41.74
C ARG A 82 -17.43 23.36 41.43
N SER A 83 -16.16 23.08 41.18
CA SER A 83 -15.67 21.77 40.77
C SER A 83 -15.95 20.79 41.90
N ASN A 84 -16.93 19.92 41.69
CA ASN A 84 -17.18 18.82 42.59
C ASN A 84 -16.00 17.84 42.48
N PRO A 85 -15.16 17.69 43.51
CA PRO A 85 -13.96 16.85 43.43
C PRO A 85 -14.31 15.39 43.10
N PHE A 86 -15.50 14.92 43.48
CA PHE A 86 -15.96 13.57 43.16
C PHE A 86 -16.20 13.36 41.67
N LEU A 87 -16.69 14.37 40.94
CA LEU A 87 -16.92 14.28 39.50
C LEU A 87 -15.59 14.17 38.74
N ALA A 88 -14.57 14.91 39.17
CA ALA A 88 -13.24 14.86 38.56
C ALA A 88 -12.59 13.49 38.74
N VAL A 89 -12.67 12.91 39.95
CA VAL A 89 -12.15 11.57 40.24
C VAL A 89 -12.89 10.51 39.42
N TYR A 90 -14.22 10.61 39.33
CA TYR A 90 -15.03 9.68 38.54
C TYR A 90 -14.64 9.69 37.05
N LEU A 91 -14.51 10.88 36.44
CA LEU A 91 -14.09 10.99 35.04
C LEU A 91 -12.69 10.42 34.80
N LEU A 92 -11.77 10.62 35.74
CA LEU A 92 -10.41 10.08 35.64
C LEU A 92 -10.43 8.55 35.68
N ILE A 93 -11.23 7.95 36.57
CA ILE A 93 -11.43 6.50 36.63
C ILE A 93 -12.02 5.98 35.31
N VAL A 94 -13.03 6.63 34.75
CA VAL A 94 -13.64 6.23 33.47
C VAL A 94 -12.62 6.26 32.34
N VAL A 95 -11.77 7.30 32.26
CA VAL A 95 -10.71 7.40 31.25
C VAL A 95 -9.66 6.30 31.42
N VAL A 96 -9.26 5.98 32.66
CA VAL A 96 -8.30 4.90 32.93
C VAL A 96 -8.87 3.54 32.54
N ILE A 97 -10.13 3.27 32.90
CA ILE A 97 -10.82 2.02 32.53
C ILE A 97 -10.96 1.93 31.01
N ALA A 98 -11.41 2.99 30.33
CA ALA A 98 -11.54 2.99 28.87
C ALA A 98 -10.19 2.78 28.18
N SER A 99 -9.13 3.42 28.66
CA SER A 99 -7.76 3.25 28.13
C SER A 99 -7.25 1.83 28.34
N PHE A 100 -7.52 1.24 29.51
CA PHE A 100 -7.14 -0.15 29.81
C PHE A 100 -7.90 -1.14 28.92
N LEU A 101 -9.21 -0.95 28.72
CA LEU A 101 -10.00 -1.80 27.83
C LEU A 101 -9.52 -1.71 26.38
N LEU A 102 -9.22 -0.50 25.89
CA LEU A 102 -8.63 -0.31 24.55
C LEU A 102 -7.26 -0.99 24.43
N TRP A 103 -6.44 -0.92 25.47
CA TRP A 103 -5.14 -1.58 25.52
C TRP A 103 -5.26 -3.12 25.55
N GLN A 104 -6.22 -3.67 26.28
CA GLN A 104 -6.51 -5.11 26.30
C GLN A 104 -6.94 -5.62 24.92
N VAL A 105 -7.80 -4.85 24.22
CA VAL A 105 -8.19 -5.14 22.84
C VAL A 105 -6.97 -5.09 21.92
N TYR A 106 -6.10 -4.09 22.08
CA TYR A 106 -4.88 -3.97 21.28
C TYR A 106 -3.89 -5.13 21.47
N ILE A 107 -3.70 -5.61 22.70
CA ILE A 107 -2.80 -6.75 23.00
C ILE A 107 -3.36 -8.06 22.44
N HIS A 108 -4.66 -8.29 22.58
CA HIS A 108 -5.29 -9.52 22.08
C HIS A 108 -5.39 -9.57 20.54
N LEU A 109 -5.21 -8.44 19.86
CA LEU A 109 -5.07 -8.36 18.40
C LEU A 109 -3.61 -8.16 17.96
N GLY A 110 -2.65 -8.46 18.85
CA GLY A 110 -1.25 -8.17 18.61
C GLY A 110 -0.71 -8.80 17.32
N PRO A 111 0.22 -8.13 16.63
CA PRO A 111 0.78 -8.55 15.33
C PRO A 111 1.34 -9.97 15.30
N GLY A 112 1.75 -10.49 16.47
CA GLY A 112 2.21 -11.86 16.62
C GLY A 112 1.15 -12.91 16.34
N GLN A 113 -0.13 -12.65 16.67
CA GLN A 113 -1.20 -13.63 16.47
C GLN A 113 -1.47 -13.86 14.98
N THR A 114 -1.66 -12.79 14.21
CA THR A 114 -1.89 -12.88 12.76
C THR A 114 -0.74 -13.61 12.06
N ARG A 115 0.51 -13.34 12.46
CA ARG A 115 1.67 -14.02 11.89
C ARG A 115 1.67 -15.52 12.20
N MET A 116 1.37 -15.91 13.44
CA MET A 116 1.28 -17.33 13.83
C MET A 116 0.13 -18.05 13.11
N GLU A 117 -1.02 -17.40 12.96
CA GLU A 117 -2.16 -17.94 12.21
C GLU A 117 -1.81 -18.12 10.74
N LEU A 118 -1.17 -17.12 10.12
CA LEU A 118 -0.65 -17.21 8.76
C LEU A 118 0.30 -18.40 8.61
N GLU A 119 1.31 -18.51 9.47
CA GLU A 119 2.26 -19.62 9.42
C GLU A 119 1.60 -20.99 9.57
N GLY A 120 0.62 -21.10 10.48
CA GLY A 120 -0.17 -22.32 10.67
C GLY A 120 -0.94 -22.73 9.42
N VAL A 121 -1.67 -21.78 8.82
CA VAL A 121 -2.44 -22.01 7.59
C VAL A 121 -1.53 -22.37 6.42
N LEU A 122 -0.40 -21.68 6.25
CA LEU A 122 0.54 -21.96 5.17
C LEU A 122 1.12 -23.38 5.28
N LYS A 123 1.50 -23.82 6.49
CA LYS A 123 1.98 -25.19 6.73
C LYS A 123 0.92 -26.24 6.44
N GLU A 124 -0.32 -25.99 6.86
CA GLU A 124 -1.45 -26.88 6.59
C GLU A 124 -1.72 -27.01 5.08
N VAL A 125 -1.79 -25.90 4.36
CA VAL A 125 -2.07 -25.89 2.92
C VAL A 125 -0.91 -26.52 2.12
N SER A 126 0.33 -26.20 2.44
CA SER A 126 1.50 -26.75 1.73
C SER A 126 1.60 -28.29 1.82
N GLY A 127 1.06 -28.90 2.88
CA GLY A 127 1.03 -30.35 3.04
C GLY A 127 -0.13 -31.07 2.33
N THR A 128 -1.17 -30.34 1.89
CA THR A 128 -2.39 -30.94 1.33
C THR A 128 -2.43 -30.93 -0.19
N ILE A 129 -1.72 -29.99 -0.82
CA ILE A 129 -1.72 -29.83 -2.27
C ILE A 129 -0.51 -30.58 -2.82
N PRO A 130 -0.71 -31.59 -3.70
CA PRO A 130 0.41 -32.31 -4.32
C PRO A 130 1.30 -31.28 -5.00
N ALA A 131 2.60 -31.28 -4.65
CA ALA A 131 3.61 -30.29 -5.02
C ALA A 131 3.18 -29.54 -6.29
N PRO A 132 2.50 -28.39 -6.14
CA PRO A 132 1.83 -27.79 -7.27
C PRO A 132 2.93 -27.51 -8.28
N GLY A 133 2.67 -27.87 -9.54
CA GLY A 133 3.58 -27.49 -10.61
C GLY A 133 3.87 -26.00 -10.48
N GLU A 134 5.03 -25.55 -10.94
CA GLU A 134 5.47 -24.15 -10.86
C GLU A 134 4.58 -23.18 -11.68
N ASN A 135 3.34 -23.59 -12.01
CA ASN A 135 2.37 -22.82 -12.76
C ASN A 135 1.40 -22.08 -11.84
N LEU A 136 0.88 -20.99 -12.40
CA LEU A 136 -0.05 -20.10 -11.73
C LEU A 136 -1.29 -20.84 -11.22
N THR A 137 -1.86 -21.75 -12.00
CA THR A 137 -3.08 -22.50 -11.65
C THR A 137 -2.94 -23.30 -10.36
N GLY A 138 -1.83 -24.01 -10.17
CA GLY A 138 -1.60 -24.78 -8.94
C GLY A 138 -1.42 -23.89 -7.71
N SER A 139 -0.64 -22.81 -7.86
CA SER A 139 -0.43 -21.84 -6.78
C SER A 139 -1.68 -21.03 -6.44
N GLU A 140 -2.57 -20.79 -7.41
CA GLU A 140 -3.83 -20.07 -7.20
C GLU A 140 -4.80 -20.87 -6.34
N ALA A 141 -4.97 -22.16 -6.63
CA ALA A 141 -5.80 -23.04 -5.81
C ALA A 141 -5.30 -23.10 -4.35
N ALA A 142 -3.98 -23.12 -4.16
CA ALA A 142 -3.35 -23.04 -2.85
C ALA A 142 -3.63 -21.70 -2.16
N ALA A 143 -3.49 -20.58 -2.87
CA ALA A 143 -3.77 -19.25 -2.34
C ALA A 143 -5.25 -19.07 -1.97
N VAL A 144 -6.19 -19.58 -2.77
CA VAL A 144 -7.63 -19.56 -2.45
C VAL A 144 -7.95 -20.36 -1.19
N THR A 145 -7.30 -21.52 -1.02
CA THR A 145 -7.47 -22.36 0.17
C THR A 145 -6.95 -21.63 1.41
N ALA A 146 -5.73 -21.09 1.34
CA ALA A 146 -5.14 -20.31 2.43
C ALA A 146 -5.98 -19.06 2.77
N TRP A 147 -6.42 -18.32 1.75
CA TRP A 147 -7.30 -17.16 1.91
C TRP A 147 -8.57 -17.52 2.66
N SER A 148 -9.21 -18.64 2.30
CA SER A 148 -10.46 -19.07 2.93
C SER A 148 -10.29 -19.46 4.39
N SER A 149 -9.14 -20.02 4.76
CA SER A 149 -8.80 -20.33 6.15
C SER A 149 -8.52 -19.06 6.97
N LEU A 150 -7.75 -18.11 6.43
CA LEU A 150 -7.42 -16.85 7.10
C LEU A 150 -8.63 -15.92 7.25
N ASN A 151 -9.48 -15.84 6.23
CA ASN A 151 -10.66 -14.99 6.27
C ASN A 151 -11.66 -15.43 7.37
N LYS A 152 -11.68 -16.72 7.73
CA LYS A 152 -12.50 -17.24 8.85
C LYS A 152 -12.01 -16.75 10.21
N THR A 153 -10.73 -16.40 10.36
CA THR A 153 -10.19 -15.87 11.62
C THR A 153 -10.34 -14.36 11.73
N GLY A 154 -10.89 -13.70 10.69
CA GLY A 154 -11.12 -12.25 10.66
C GLY A 154 -9.89 -11.45 10.27
N VAL A 155 -8.81 -12.11 9.83
CA VAL A 155 -7.60 -11.47 9.33
C VAL A 155 -7.88 -10.85 7.95
N PRO A 156 -7.61 -9.54 7.74
CA PRO A 156 -7.70 -8.95 6.42
C PRO A 156 -6.68 -9.63 5.49
N VAL A 157 -7.20 -10.29 4.45
CA VAL A 157 -6.41 -11.12 3.55
C VAL A 157 -6.80 -10.86 2.10
N ARG A 158 -5.80 -10.89 1.22
CA ARG A 158 -5.97 -10.78 -0.23
C ARG A 158 -5.08 -11.79 -0.94
N ILE A 159 -5.49 -12.18 -2.13
CA ILE A 159 -4.70 -13.03 -3.02
C ILE A 159 -3.89 -12.12 -3.93
N ARG A 160 -2.63 -12.45 -4.17
CA ARG A 160 -1.78 -11.71 -5.10
C ARG A 160 -1.28 -12.60 -6.22
N PHE A 161 -1.37 -12.12 -7.45
CA PHE A 161 -0.71 -12.73 -8.61
C PHE A 161 0.54 -11.92 -8.98
N GLY A 162 1.67 -12.59 -9.18
CA GLY A 162 2.93 -11.97 -9.56
C GLY A 162 3.91 -12.95 -10.19
N SER A 163 5.19 -12.58 -10.25
CA SER A 163 6.27 -13.44 -10.75
C SER A 163 7.39 -13.55 -9.74
N LEU A 164 7.96 -14.76 -9.61
CA LEU A 164 9.17 -14.99 -8.83
C LEU A 164 10.46 -14.82 -9.63
N VAL A 165 10.36 -14.77 -10.97
CA VAL A 165 11.52 -14.70 -11.87
C VAL A 165 11.93 -13.25 -12.16
N GLY A 166 10.99 -12.30 -12.11
CA GLY A 166 11.28 -10.90 -12.39
C GLY A 166 10.15 -9.94 -12.09
N MET A 167 10.38 -8.65 -12.37
CA MET A 167 9.35 -7.63 -12.21
C MET A 167 8.25 -7.82 -13.26
N VAL A 168 7.02 -8.05 -12.78
CA VAL A 168 5.82 -8.10 -13.62
C VAL A 168 5.41 -6.71 -14.10
N GLN A 169 5.27 -6.55 -15.41
CA GLN A 169 4.76 -5.32 -16.04
C GLN A 169 3.31 -5.47 -16.52
N ASN A 170 2.87 -6.71 -16.72
CA ASN A 170 1.54 -7.07 -17.20
C ASN A 170 1.08 -8.37 -16.54
N LEU A 171 -0.23 -8.58 -16.48
CA LEU A 171 -0.81 -9.77 -15.83
C LEU A 171 -0.35 -11.07 -16.53
N THR A 172 -0.01 -11.00 -17.81
CA THR A 172 0.44 -12.15 -18.61
C THR A 172 1.83 -12.66 -18.23
N ALA A 173 2.63 -11.85 -17.53
CA ALA A 173 3.94 -12.24 -16.99
C ALA A 173 3.83 -12.86 -15.58
N THR A 174 2.62 -13.04 -15.04
CA THR A 174 2.45 -13.70 -13.74
C THR A 174 2.64 -15.21 -13.86
N ASP A 175 3.42 -15.78 -12.96
CA ASP A 175 3.71 -17.22 -12.91
C ASP A 175 3.24 -17.87 -11.59
N ARG A 176 2.90 -17.04 -10.58
CA ARG A 176 2.63 -17.53 -9.23
C ARG A 176 1.57 -16.69 -8.52
N ALA A 177 0.82 -17.35 -7.64
CA ALA A 177 -0.13 -16.76 -6.72
C ALA A 177 0.25 -17.05 -5.27
N TRP A 178 -0.05 -16.10 -4.38
CA TRP A 178 0.18 -16.22 -2.94
C TRP A 178 -0.85 -15.39 -2.16
N VAL A 179 -0.82 -15.45 -0.83
CA VAL A 179 -1.67 -14.62 0.03
C VAL A 179 -0.88 -13.47 0.64
N MET A 180 -1.54 -12.33 0.81
CA MET A 180 -1.05 -11.22 1.62
C MET A 180 -1.99 -11.06 2.81
N ALA A 181 -1.45 -11.07 4.03
CA ALA A 181 -2.21 -10.84 5.25
C ALA A 181 -1.76 -9.54 5.92
N GLU A 182 -2.71 -8.75 6.40
CA GLU A 182 -2.43 -7.52 7.14
C GLU A 182 -2.18 -7.87 8.61
N VAL A 183 -0.92 -7.76 9.06
CA VAL A 183 -0.54 -8.09 10.45
C VAL A 183 -0.65 -6.88 11.39
N GLU A 184 -0.53 -5.69 10.84
CA GLU A 184 -0.82 -4.41 11.50
C GLU A 184 -1.50 -3.48 10.48
N PRO A 185 -2.26 -2.46 10.91
CA PRO A 185 -2.86 -1.51 9.97
C PRO A 185 -1.83 -0.91 9.01
N GLY A 186 -1.99 -1.20 7.72
CA GLY A 186 -1.07 -0.79 6.64
C GLY A 186 0.15 -1.69 6.46
N HIS A 187 0.42 -2.65 7.34
CA HIS A 187 1.55 -3.56 7.24
C HIS A 187 1.12 -4.96 6.77
N TRP A 188 1.51 -5.28 5.54
CA TRP A 188 1.16 -6.54 4.89
C TRP A 188 2.35 -7.50 4.88
N ILE A 189 2.10 -8.78 5.14
CA ILE A 189 3.09 -9.85 5.01
C ILE A 189 2.64 -10.83 3.94
N ALA A 190 3.59 -11.24 3.09
CA ALA A 190 3.36 -12.25 2.07
C ALA A 190 3.52 -13.66 2.65
N GLY A 191 2.59 -14.55 2.31
CA GLY A 191 2.63 -15.97 2.65
C GLY A 191 2.52 -16.82 1.41
N ASP A 192 3.51 -17.66 1.14
CA ASP A 192 3.50 -18.55 -0.01
C ASP A 192 2.90 -19.91 0.39
N PRO A 193 1.66 -20.23 -0.03
CA PRO A 193 0.97 -21.45 0.36
C PRO A 193 1.58 -22.70 -0.26
N VAL A 194 2.40 -22.57 -1.31
CA VAL A 194 3.09 -23.70 -1.95
C VAL A 194 4.29 -24.14 -1.11
N THR A 195 5.06 -23.19 -0.58
CA THR A 195 6.25 -23.49 0.23
C THR A 195 5.94 -23.63 1.72
N GLY A 196 4.78 -23.12 2.16
CA GLY A 196 4.43 -23.05 3.57
C GLY A 196 5.20 -21.97 4.34
N GLN A 197 5.82 -21.01 3.64
CA GLN A 197 6.71 -20.01 4.22
C GLN A 197 6.16 -18.59 4.17
N ILE A 198 6.51 -17.81 5.19
CA ILE A 198 6.31 -16.37 5.23
C ILE A 198 7.49 -15.70 4.50
N MET A 199 7.17 -14.75 3.63
CA MET A 199 8.14 -14.03 2.82
C MET A 199 8.24 -12.59 3.30
N GLU A 200 9.38 -12.23 3.88
CA GLU A 200 9.67 -10.86 4.31
C GLU A 200 10.01 -9.97 3.11
N MET A 201 9.56 -8.71 3.13
CA MET A 201 9.76 -7.76 2.01
C MET A 201 11.23 -7.51 1.69
N ILE A 202 12.09 -7.49 2.72
CA ILE A 202 13.52 -7.22 2.59
C ILE A 202 14.21 -8.32 1.79
N ASP A 203 13.87 -9.58 2.07
CA ASP A 203 14.51 -10.75 1.47
C ASP A 203 13.84 -11.15 0.14
N HIS A 204 12.54 -10.89 0.01
CA HIS A 204 11.71 -11.37 -1.09
C HIS A 204 10.84 -10.25 -1.70
N PRO A 205 11.44 -9.18 -2.26
CA PRO A 205 10.71 -7.99 -2.71
C PRO A 205 9.72 -8.25 -3.86
N LEU A 206 9.89 -9.36 -4.60
CA LEU A 206 8.98 -9.73 -5.70
C LEU A 206 7.60 -10.17 -5.19
N TYR A 207 7.49 -10.73 -3.98
CA TYR A 207 6.20 -11.08 -3.37
C TYR A 207 5.33 -9.84 -3.06
N TYR A 208 5.95 -8.67 -3.06
CA TYR A 208 5.30 -7.41 -2.72
C TYR A 208 4.82 -6.63 -3.95
N ARG A 209 4.90 -7.25 -5.14
CA ARG A 209 4.52 -6.67 -6.42
C ARG A 209 3.59 -7.59 -7.18
N GLY A 210 2.50 -7.04 -7.70
CA GLY A 210 1.55 -7.82 -8.49
C GLY A 210 0.16 -7.22 -8.51
N TRP A 211 -0.82 -8.07 -8.77
CA TRP A 211 -2.23 -7.72 -8.76
C TRP A 211 -2.90 -8.32 -7.54
N ASP A 212 -3.59 -7.47 -6.79
CA ASP A 212 -4.30 -7.85 -5.58
C ASP A 212 -5.77 -8.14 -5.86
N TYR A 213 -6.24 -9.24 -5.28
CA TYR A 213 -7.62 -9.69 -5.35
C TYR A 213 -8.16 -9.86 -3.93
N THR A 214 -9.24 -9.15 -3.62
CA THR A 214 -9.85 -9.15 -2.28
C THR A 214 -10.74 -10.36 -2.03
N SER A 215 -11.04 -11.15 -3.07
CA SER A 215 -11.86 -12.35 -2.95
C SER A 215 -11.40 -13.48 -3.89
N PRO A 216 -11.63 -14.75 -3.53
CA PRO A 216 -11.35 -15.90 -4.40
C PRO A 216 -12.01 -15.81 -5.76
N THR A 217 -13.28 -15.37 -5.81
CA THR A 217 -14.03 -15.23 -7.06
C THR A 217 -13.31 -14.28 -8.03
N SER A 218 -12.86 -13.12 -7.54
CA SER A 218 -12.13 -12.16 -8.39
C SER A 218 -10.77 -12.69 -8.87
N ALA A 219 -10.07 -13.48 -8.06
CA ALA A 219 -8.81 -14.12 -8.45
C ALA A 219 -9.06 -15.19 -9.54
N GLN A 220 -10.06 -16.04 -9.35
CA GLN A 220 -10.45 -17.10 -10.28
C GLN A 220 -10.91 -16.57 -11.63
N GLU A 221 -11.74 -15.52 -11.63
CA GLU A 221 -12.16 -14.85 -12.87
C GLU A 221 -10.96 -14.30 -13.65
N SER A 222 -9.96 -13.75 -12.95
CA SER A 222 -8.75 -13.19 -13.55
C SER A 222 -7.84 -14.29 -14.12
N LEU A 223 -7.68 -15.40 -13.39
CA LEU A 223 -7.00 -16.59 -13.89
C LEU A 223 -7.68 -17.18 -15.13
N ALA A 224 -9.02 -17.25 -15.14
CA ALA A 224 -9.79 -17.73 -16.28
C ALA A 224 -9.58 -16.83 -17.52
N ARG A 225 -9.62 -15.49 -17.36
CA ARG A 225 -9.31 -14.54 -18.44
C ARG A 225 -7.89 -14.74 -18.98
N LEU A 226 -6.91 -14.87 -18.09
CA LEU A 226 -5.51 -15.07 -18.46
C LEU A 226 -5.31 -16.39 -19.22
N THR A 227 -5.89 -17.48 -18.73
CA THR A 227 -5.83 -18.80 -19.37
C THR A 227 -6.45 -18.76 -20.77
N ARG A 228 -7.59 -18.08 -20.91
CA ARG A 228 -8.26 -17.90 -22.20
C ARG A 228 -7.41 -17.09 -23.17
N TYR A 229 -6.83 -15.97 -22.72
CA TYR A 229 -5.90 -15.16 -23.51
C TYR A 229 -4.68 -15.96 -23.99
N GLN A 230 -4.07 -16.75 -23.11
CA GLN A 230 -2.92 -17.60 -23.44
C GLN A 230 -3.30 -18.68 -24.47
N THR A 231 -4.46 -19.31 -24.31
CA THR A 231 -4.97 -20.34 -25.22
C THR A 231 -5.19 -19.78 -26.62
N VAL A 232 -5.85 -18.62 -26.73
CA VAL A 232 -6.08 -17.94 -28.01
C VAL A 232 -4.76 -17.49 -28.65
N THR A 233 -3.83 -16.95 -27.86
CA THR A 233 -2.51 -16.53 -28.34
C THR A 233 -1.70 -17.72 -28.88
N ALA A 234 -1.78 -18.89 -28.23
CA ALA A 234 -1.17 -20.12 -28.71
C ALA A 234 -1.80 -20.60 -30.02
N ALA A 235 -3.13 -20.55 -30.16
CA ALA A 235 -3.83 -20.90 -31.40
C ALA A 235 -3.45 -19.99 -32.57
N ILE A 236 -3.25 -18.69 -32.31
CA ILE A 236 -2.79 -17.72 -33.33
C ILE A 236 -1.35 -18.04 -33.75
N ALA A 237 -0.46 -18.29 -32.79
CA ALA A 237 0.92 -18.67 -33.08
C ALA A 237 1.01 -19.98 -33.87
N ALA A 238 0.09 -20.92 -33.63
CA ALA A 238 -0.03 -22.17 -34.38
C ALA A 238 -0.69 -22.00 -35.77
N GLY A 239 -1.22 -20.81 -36.09
CA GLY A 239 -1.96 -20.57 -37.34
C GLY A 239 -3.30 -21.28 -37.42
N THR A 240 -3.86 -21.71 -36.28
CA THR A 240 -5.14 -22.45 -36.21
C THR A 240 -6.29 -21.59 -35.69
N ALA A 241 -6.04 -20.33 -35.36
CA ALA A 241 -7.06 -19.42 -34.84
C ALA A 241 -8.08 -19.00 -35.90
N THR A 242 -9.34 -18.95 -35.48
CA THR A 242 -10.48 -18.45 -36.24
C THR A 242 -10.59 -16.93 -36.16
N THR A 243 -11.34 -16.31 -37.08
CA THR A 243 -11.62 -14.86 -37.04
C THR A 243 -12.32 -14.44 -35.74
N ALA A 244 -13.16 -15.31 -35.17
CA ALA A 244 -13.83 -15.05 -33.90
C ALA A 244 -12.81 -15.00 -32.74
N GLU A 245 -11.86 -15.94 -32.71
CA GLU A 245 -10.78 -15.96 -31.70
C GLU A 245 -9.84 -14.76 -31.83
N LEU A 246 -9.54 -14.30 -33.05
CA LEU A 246 -8.77 -13.07 -33.27
C LEU A 246 -9.48 -11.84 -32.68
N HIS A 247 -10.78 -11.72 -32.90
CA HIS A 247 -11.57 -10.63 -32.31
C HIS A 247 -11.62 -10.74 -30.78
N GLU A 248 -11.81 -11.94 -30.26
CA GLU A 248 -11.79 -12.21 -28.83
C GLU A 248 -10.44 -11.86 -28.19
N GLN A 249 -9.32 -12.19 -28.84
CA GLN A 249 -7.99 -11.83 -28.37
C GLN A 249 -7.86 -10.31 -28.19
N SER A 250 -8.39 -9.52 -29.14
CA SER A 250 -8.36 -8.07 -29.05
C SER A 250 -9.15 -7.54 -27.85
N LEU A 251 -10.29 -8.15 -27.52
CA LEU A 251 -11.09 -7.77 -26.35
C LEU A 251 -10.36 -8.15 -25.06
N LEU A 252 -9.86 -9.39 -24.96
CA LEU A 252 -9.11 -9.86 -23.80
C LEU A 252 -7.84 -9.03 -23.56
N ALA A 253 -7.12 -8.66 -24.63
CA ALA A 253 -5.94 -7.80 -24.53
C ALA A 253 -6.29 -6.41 -23.97
N SER A 254 -7.41 -5.83 -24.41
CA SER A 254 -7.89 -4.54 -23.89
C SER A 254 -8.26 -4.63 -22.40
N ASP A 255 -8.96 -5.69 -22.00
CA ASP A 255 -9.34 -5.90 -20.60
C ASP A 255 -8.12 -6.13 -19.70
N LEU A 256 -7.16 -6.95 -20.13
CA LEU A 256 -5.91 -7.19 -19.42
C LEU A 256 -5.04 -5.93 -19.34
N ALA A 257 -5.02 -5.11 -20.39
CA ALA A 257 -4.31 -3.83 -20.39
C ALA A 257 -4.93 -2.85 -19.38
N ARG A 258 -6.27 -2.80 -19.29
CA ARG A 258 -6.98 -2.01 -18.28
C ARG A 258 -6.67 -2.49 -16.87
N GLU A 259 -6.64 -3.80 -16.65
CA GLU A 259 -6.29 -4.40 -15.35
C GLU A 259 -4.80 -4.20 -14.99
N SER A 260 -3.91 -4.16 -15.99
CA SER A 260 -2.48 -3.87 -15.79
C SER A 260 -2.25 -2.45 -15.24
N GLY A 261 -3.17 -1.52 -15.47
CA GLY A 261 -3.15 -0.19 -14.85
C GLY A 261 -3.36 -0.20 -13.32
N ASN A 262 -3.86 -1.30 -12.76
CA ASN A 262 -4.09 -1.47 -11.33
C ASN A 262 -2.94 -2.18 -10.61
N LEU A 263 -1.74 -2.22 -11.19
CA LEU A 263 -0.56 -2.82 -10.54
C LEU A 263 -0.35 -2.16 -9.16
N THR A 264 -0.40 -2.96 -8.10
CA THR A 264 -0.20 -2.48 -6.74
C THR A 264 1.22 -2.78 -6.28
N VAL A 265 1.81 -1.82 -5.57
CA VAL A 265 3.01 -2.02 -4.78
C VAL A 265 2.57 -1.93 -3.34
N ALA A 266 2.62 -3.05 -2.61
CA ALA A 266 2.43 -3.00 -1.17
C ALA A 266 3.69 -2.36 -0.57
N GLY A 267 3.51 -1.22 0.09
CA GLY A 267 4.51 -0.58 0.95
C GLY A 267 4.17 -0.73 2.41
#